data_AF-X1TUT7-F1
#
_entry.id   AF-X1TUT7-F1
#
_cell.length_a   1.000
_cell.length_b   1.000
_cell.length_c   1.000
_cell.angle_alpha   90.00
_cell.angle_beta   90.00
_cell.angle_gamma   90.00
#
_symmetry.space_group_name_H-M   'P 1'
#
loop_
_entity.id
_entity.type
_entity.pdbx_description
1 polymer ?
#
loop_
_entity_poly.entity_id
_entity_poly.type
_entity_poly.pdbx_seq_one_letter_code
_entity_poly.pdbx_strand_id
1 'polypeptide(L)'
;KIFLPKPAKLIISMFTSDKSLFNLYKKKLIKKFGEVDIESNAQPFNFTDYYKEEIGESLIQKLFSFSTLIRQDELAEIKIITNDLENNLENENSKNNPIKIMRTKLAK
;
A
#
# COMPACT_ATOMS: atom_id res chain seq x y z
N LYS A 1 26.45 18.29 13.40
CA LYS A 1 26.64 16.85 13.06
C LYS A 1 25.31 16.31 12.56
N ILE A 2 25.19 15.96 11.28
CA ILE A 2 23.95 15.42 10.70
C ILE A 2 23.92 13.92 11.04
N PHE A 3 22.87 13.45 11.69
CA PHE A 3 22.67 12.02 11.96
C PHE A 3 21.70 11.46 10.93
N LEU A 4 22.05 10.31 10.36
CA LEU A 4 21.12 9.54 9.55
C LEU A 4 20.05 8.96 10.47
N PRO A 5 18.77 9.01 10.06
CA PRO A 5 17.70 8.46 10.86
C PRO A 5 17.84 6.93 10.95
N LYS A 6 17.43 6.37 12.10
CA LYS A 6 17.40 4.92 12.27
C LYS A 6 16.41 4.28 11.29
N PRO A 7 16.68 3.04 10.83
CA PRO A 7 15.70 2.25 10.10
C PRO A 7 14.39 2.17 10.88
N ALA A 8 13.28 2.13 10.14
CA ALA A 8 11.94 2.16 10.72
C ALA A 8 11.02 1.21 9.96
N LYS A 9 9.88 0.91 10.57
CA LYS A 9 8.97 -0.10 10.06
C LYS A 9 8.20 0.44 8.87
N LEU A 10 8.15 -0.34 7.79
CA LEU A 10 7.34 -0.04 6.62
C LEU A 10 5.86 -0.34 6.94
N ILE A 11 5.00 0.66 6.79
CA ILE A 11 3.55 0.52 6.85
C ILE A 11 2.96 0.98 5.52
N ILE A 12 2.17 0.12 4.88
CA ILE A 12 1.48 0.38 3.61
C ILE A 12 -0.02 0.36 3.84
N SER A 13 -0.72 1.37 3.31
CA SER A 13 -2.17 1.41 3.26
C SER A 13 -2.67 1.09 1.86
N MET A 14 -3.56 0.10 1.74
CA MET A 14 -4.22 -0.23 0.47
C MET A 14 -5.69 0.15 0.52
N PHE A 15 -6.20 0.71 -0.59
CA PHE A 15 -7.58 1.11 -0.81
C PHE A 15 -8.10 0.49 -2.09
N THR A 16 -9.29 -0.07 -2.05
CA THR A 16 -9.97 -0.63 -3.22
C THR A 16 -11.45 -0.79 -2.94
N SER A 17 -12.28 -0.97 -3.95
CA SER A 17 -13.65 -1.48 -3.83
C SER A 17 -13.72 -3.01 -3.81
N ASP A 18 -12.62 -3.70 -4.15
CA ASP A 18 -12.55 -5.16 -4.32
C ASP A 18 -11.66 -5.84 -3.28
N LYS A 19 -12.27 -6.56 -2.34
CA LYS A 19 -11.56 -7.30 -1.28
C LYS A 19 -10.55 -8.31 -1.80
N SER A 20 -10.75 -8.87 -3.00
CA SER A 20 -9.86 -9.89 -3.55
C SER A 20 -8.47 -9.32 -3.88
N LEU A 21 -8.41 -8.02 -4.21
CA LEU A 21 -7.16 -7.35 -4.57
C LEU A 21 -6.20 -7.23 -3.38
N PHE A 22 -6.69 -7.18 -2.14
CA PHE A 22 -5.80 -7.15 -0.97
C PHE A 22 -4.87 -8.36 -0.92
N ASN A 23 -5.41 -9.57 -1.14
CA ASN A 23 -4.59 -10.78 -1.10
C ASN A 23 -3.63 -10.88 -2.28
N LEU A 24 -4.07 -10.43 -3.47
CA LEU A 24 -3.22 -10.38 -4.65
C LEU A 24 -2.01 -9.46 -4.43
N TYR A 25 -2.26 -8.23 -3.96
CA TYR A 25 -1.23 -7.23 -3.76
C TYR A 25 -0.36 -7.51 -2.54
N LYS A 26 -0.92 -8.07 -1.45
CA LYS A 26 -0.13 -8.56 -0.32
C LYS A 26 0.98 -9.50 -0.80
N LYS A 27 0.67 -10.46 -1.68
CA LYS A 27 1.68 -11.39 -2.23
C LYS A 27 2.75 -10.66 -3.05
N LYS A 28 2.37 -9.67 -3.86
CA LYS A 28 3.33 -8.86 -4.64
C LYS A 28 4.24 -8.03 -3.73
N LEU A 29 3.66 -7.40 -2.71
CA LEU A 29 4.39 -6.59 -1.71
C LEU A 29 5.33 -7.46 -0.87
N ILE A 30 4.91 -8.67 -0.47
CA ILE A 30 5.79 -9.58 0.30
C ILE A 30 7.06 -9.92 -0.49
N LYS A 31 6.94 -10.17 -1.80
CA LYS A 31 8.10 -10.43 -2.67
C LYS A 31 9.06 -9.24 -2.77
N LYS A 32 8.58 -8.02 -2.57
CA LYS A 32 9.37 -6.78 -2.70
C LYS A 32 9.95 -6.30 -1.37
N PHE A 33 9.19 -6.41 -0.28
CA PHE A 33 9.49 -5.75 0.99
C PHE A 33 9.65 -6.72 2.18
N GLY A 34 9.44 -8.02 1.96
CA GLY A 34 9.57 -9.05 2.99
C GLY A 34 8.23 -9.40 3.65
N GLU A 35 8.29 -10.13 4.76
CA GLU A 35 7.11 -10.68 5.41
C GLU A 35 6.22 -9.58 6.03
N VAL A 36 4.90 -9.76 5.92
CA VAL A 36 3.92 -8.95 6.65
C VAL A 36 3.71 -9.55 8.03
N ASP A 37 3.99 -8.79 9.07
CA ASP A 37 3.80 -9.24 10.46
C ASP A 37 2.50 -8.73 11.11
N ILE A 38 1.94 -7.63 10.59
CA ILE A 38 0.66 -7.09 11.03
C ILE A 38 -0.19 -6.79 9.80
N GLU A 39 -1.42 -7.28 9.82
CA GLU A 39 -2.46 -6.96 8.84
C GLU A 39 -3.71 -6.50 9.59
N SER A 40 -4.25 -5.34 9.23
CA SER A 40 -5.52 -4.88 9.81
C SER A 40 -6.70 -5.62 9.21
N ASN A 41 -7.82 -5.61 9.94
CA ASN A 41 -9.12 -5.92 9.33
C ASN A 41 -9.41 -4.94 8.18
N ALA A 42 -10.19 -5.39 7.19
CA ALA A 42 -10.72 -4.49 6.17
C ALA A 42 -11.76 -3.57 6.80
N GLN A 43 -11.59 -2.27 6.61
CA GLN A 43 -12.49 -1.25 7.17
C GLN A 43 -13.03 -0.37 6.06
N PRO A 44 -14.31 0.03 6.09
CA PRO A 44 -14.84 1.03 5.18
C PRO A 44 -14.04 2.33 5.29
N PHE A 45 -13.67 2.92 4.16
CA PHE A 45 -13.02 4.20 4.07
C PHE A 45 -14.01 5.25 3.57
N ASN A 46 -14.66 5.92 4.51
CA ASN A 46 -15.68 6.95 4.29
C ASN A 46 -15.26 8.33 4.81
N PHE A 47 -13.96 8.53 5.05
CA PHE A 47 -13.44 9.76 5.64
C PHE A 47 -13.39 10.93 4.66
N THR A 48 -13.18 10.66 3.36
CA THR A 48 -13.13 11.68 2.32
C THR A 48 -13.61 11.13 0.98
N ASP A 49 -14.14 12.02 0.14
CA ASP A 49 -14.61 11.70 -1.21
C ASP A 49 -13.51 11.79 -2.28
N TYR A 50 -12.29 12.16 -1.86
CA TYR A 50 -11.16 12.50 -2.72
C TYR A 50 -10.75 11.37 -3.69
N TYR A 51 -11.04 10.11 -3.37
CA TYR A 51 -10.71 8.96 -4.22
C TYR A 51 -11.91 8.36 -4.94
N LYS A 52 -13.13 8.89 -4.74
CA LYS A 52 -14.34 8.29 -5.31
C LYS A 52 -14.33 8.28 -6.84
N GLU A 53 -13.86 9.35 -7.46
CA GLU A 53 -13.83 9.48 -8.93
C GLU A 53 -12.82 8.53 -9.58
N GLU A 54 -11.71 8.25 -8.90
CA GLU A 54 -10.65 7.39 -9.43
C GLU A 54 -10.90 5.91 -9.14
N ILE A 55 -11.36 5.57 -7.93
CA ILE A 55 -11.42 4.18 -7.46
C ILE A 55 -12.81 3.69 -7.03
N GLY A 56 -13.84 4.49 -7.32
CA GLY A 56 -15.23 4.15 -7.11
C GLY A 56 -15.73 4.43 -5.69
N GLU A 57 -17.01 4.12 -5.47
CA GLU A 57 -17.67 4.25 -4.18
C GLU A 57 -17.45 3.01 -3.30
N SER A 58 -17.75 3.13 -2.00
CA SER A 58 -17.63 2.03 -1.02
C SER A 58 -16.21 1.48 -0.85
N LEU A 59 -15.23 2.39 -0.80
CA LEU A 59 -13.84 2.02 -0.58
C LEU A 59 -13.66 1.30 0.75
N ILE A 60 -12.75 0.34 0.72
CA ILE A 60 -12.26 -0.37 1.89
C ILE A 60 -10.76 -0.19 1.98
N GLN A 61 -10.28 -0.04 3.21
CA GLN A 61 -8.89 0.13 3.55
C GLN A 61 -8.37 -1.10 4.30
N LYS A 62 -7.14 -1.49 4.00
CA LYS A 62 -6.32 -2.37 4.86
C LYS A 62 -4.94 -1.79 5.04
N LEU A 63 -4.39 -1.96 6.24
CA LEU A 63 -3.03 -1.61 6.61
C LEU A 63 -2.18 -2.87 6.72
N PHE A 64 -0.96 -2.80 6.20
CA PHE A 64 0.03 -3.86 6.24
C PHE A 64 1.31 -3.31 6.84
N SER A 65 1.85 -3.99 7.83
CA SER A 65 3.16 -3.71 8.40
C SER A 65 4.11 -4.84 8.08
N PHE A 66 5.36 -4.49 7.76
CA PHE A 66 6.38 -5.44 7.33
C PHE A 66 7.41 -5.64 8.44
N SER A 67 7.87 -6.87 8.63
CA SER A 67 8.87 -7.21 9.65
C SER A 67 10.25 -6.61 9.33
N THR A 68 10.57 -6.45 8.05
CA THR A 68 11.80 -5.81 7.58
C THR A 68 11.79 -4.31 7.87
N LEU A 69 12.77 -3.83 8.63
CA LEU A 69 13.01 -2.40 8.79
C LEU A 69 13.67 -1.84 7.53
N ILE A 70 13.20 -0.68 7.09
CA ILE A 70 13.75 0.03 5.94
C ILE A 70 14.48 1.28 6.40
N ARG A 71 15.47 1.71 5.63
CA ARG A 71 16.02 3.05 5.76
C ARG A 71 15.00 4.07 5.29
N GLN A 72 15.01 5.24 5.91
CA GLN A 72 13.97 6.24 5.64
C GLN A 72 14.09 6.86 4.25
N ASP A 73 15.27 6.81 3.63
CA ASP A 73 15.51 7.31 2.28
C ASP A 73 15.08 6.32 1.18
N GLU A 74 14.85 5.05 1.52
CA GLU A 74 14.26 4.06 0.60
C GLU A 74 12.78 4.34 0.29
N LEU A 75 12.13 5.24 1.05
CA LEU A 75 10.73 5.62 0.82
C LEU A 75 10.45 6.13 -0.59
N ALA A 76 11.41 6.83 -1.20
CA ALA A 76 11.26 7.33 -2.58
C ALA A 76 11.20 6.18 -3.59
N GLU A 77 12.09 5.19 -3.44
CA GLU A 77 12.12 4.00 -4.30
C GLU A 77 10.88 3.12 -4.08
N ILE A 78 10.48 2.93 -2.82
CA ILE A 78 9.28 2.17 -2.48
C ILE A 78 8.03 2.82 -3.10
N LYS A 79 7.97 4.16 -3.16
CA LYS A 79 6.89 4.87 -3.85
C LYS A 79 6.88 4.57 -5.35
N ILE A 80 8.05 4.55 -6.00
CA ILE A 80 8.13 4.19 -7.43
C ILE A 80 7.65 2.76 -7.66
N ILE A 81 8.09 1.81 -6.83
CA ILE A 81 7.67 0.40 -6.91
C ILE A 81 6.16 0.25 -6.72
N THR A 82 5.58 0.95 -5.74
CA THR A 82 4.14 0.85 -5.45
C THR A 82 3.29 1.49 -6.56
N ASN A 83 3.69 2.63 -7.11
CA ASN A 83 3.05 3.23 -8.28
C ASN A 83 3.09 2.29 -9.50
N ASP A 84 4.21 1.61 -9.73
CA ASP A 84 4.34 0.62 -10.81
C ASP A 84 3.38 -0.57 -10.59
N LEU A 85 3.25 -1.04 -9.35
CA LEU A 85 2.28 -2.11 -9.02
C LEU A 85 0.83 -1.71 -9.26
N GLU A 86 0.48 -0.44 -9.04
CA GLU A 86 -0.85 0.12 -9.35
C GLU A 86 -1.09 0.13 -10.87
N ASN A 87 -0.16 0.71 -11.63
CA ASN A 87 -0.28 0.88 -13.07
C ASN A 87 -0.27 -0.44 -13.86
N ASN A 88 0.46 -1.45 -13.39
CA ASN A 88 0.53 -2.74 -14.10
C ASN A 88 -0.81 -3.50 -14.11
N LEU A 89 -1.74 -3.21 -13.20
CA LEU A 89 -3.07 -3.84 -13.18
C LEU A 89 -4.05 -3.22 -14.19
N GLU A 90 -3.90 -1.94 -14.51
CA GLU A 90 -4.69 -1.31 -15.58
C GLU A 90 -4.52 -2.06 -16.92
N ASN A 91 -3.37 -2.73 -17.10
CA ASN A 91 -3.04 -3.50 -18.29
C ASN A 91 -3.47 -4.99 -18.22
N GLU A 92 -3.67 -5.56 -17.03
CA GLU A 92 -4.08 -6.97 -16.84
C GLU A 92 -5.61 -7.09 -16.69
N ASN A 93 -6.37 -6.85 -17.77
CA ASN A 93 -7.79 -7.26 -17.99
C ASN A 93 -8.82 -7.14 -16.83
N SER A 94 -8.54 -6.37 -15.78
CA SER A 94 -9.46 -6.06 -14.67
C SER A 94 -9.94 -4.62 -14.83
N LYS A 95 -10.57 -4.32 -15.96
CA LYS A 95 -10.92 -2.96 -16.41
C LYS A 95 -11.86 -2.16 -15.48
N ASN A 96 -12.28 -2.69 -14.33
CA ASN A 96 -13.31 -2.04 -13.52
C ASN A 96 -12.96 -1.80 -12.03
N ASN A 97 -11.87 -2.34 -11.48
CA ASN A 97 -11.58 -2.21 -10.04
C ASN A 97 -10.13 -1.77 -9.77
N PRO A 98 -9.88 -0.46 -9.70
CA PRO A 98 -8.56 0.07 -9.35
C PRO A 98 -8.23 -0.13 -7.86
N ILE A 99 -6.94 -0.24 -7.57
CA ILE A 99 -6.39 -0.26 -6.20
C ILE A 99 -5.45 0.93 -6.04
N LYS A 100 -5.48 1.56 -4.87
CA LYS A 100 -4.56 2.63 -4.50
C LYS A 100 -3.78 2.25 -3.26
N ILE A 101 -2.47 2.26 -3.38
CA ILE A 101 -1.47 1.97 -2.37
C ILE A 101 -0.94 3.31 -1.85
N MET A 102 -1.60 3.87 -0.83
CA MET A 102 -1.15 5.13 -0.27
C MET A 102 -0.16 4.99 0.87
N ARG A 103 0.72 6.00 0.94
CA ARG A 103 1.46 6.44 2.11
C ARG A 103 2.18 5.30 2.81
N THR A 104 3.43 5.10 2.38
CA THR A 104 4.45 4.54 3.24
C THR A 104 4.65 5.45 4.45
N LYS A 105 4.13 5.02 5.60
CA LYS A 105 4.45 5.65 6.89
C LYS A 105 5.55 4.82 7.54
N LEU A 106 6.52 5.52 8.12
CA LEU A 106 7.51 4.95 9.00
C LEU A 106 6.95 4.97 10.42
N ALA A 107 6.82 3.80 11.04
CA ALA A 107 6.66 3.72 12.49
C ALA A 107 8.05 3.59 13.12
N LYS A 108 8.32 4.44 14.13
CA LYS A 108 9.55 4.40 14.94
C LYS A 108 9.49 3.28 15.96
#